data_AF-A0A9X4C1U5-F1
#
_entry.id   AF-A0A9X4C1U5-F1
#
_cell.length_a   1.000
_cell.length_b   1.000
_cell.length_c   1.000
_cell.angle_alpha   90.00
_cell.angle_beta   90.00
_cell.angle_gamma   90.00
#
_symmetry.space_group_name_H-M   'P 1'
#
loop_
_entity.id
_entity.type
_entity.pdbx_description
1 polymer ?
#
loop_
_entity_poly.entity_id
_entity_poly.type
_entity_poly.pdbx_seq_one_letter_code
_entity_poly.pdbx_strand_id
1 'polypeptide(L)'
;MQTEIKTFVSQQEVQDGFDQAKLPIDRDSIRSRRLLRMIELVEVLRTPDNQRTMWQLLLDAGANPDYILMRDCDDDVQNGRRPAIQVRVNTCKHRGFVVLGYDADDRGFKLLLQDEGTSIARVTVEKVNVRKLAEVLEDLVDDGTRRLPQASTNSAVPSNAAIQGDYLLRP
;
A
#
# COMPACT_ATOMS: atom_id res chain seq x y z
N MET A 1 39.83 -9.54 34.69
CA MET A 1 39.27 -8.68 33.63
C MET A 1 37.90 -9.22 33.29
N GLN A 2 36.85 -8.50 33.69
CA GLN A 2 35.45 -8.89 33.54
C GLN A 2 34.99 -8.56 32.11
N THR A 3 34.43 -9.54 31.40
CA THR A 3 33.75 -9.34 30.12
C THR A 3 32.26 -9.18 30.38
N GLU A 4 31.77 -7.94 30.29
CA GLU A 4 30.34 -7.61 30.36
C GLU A 4 29.61 -8.07 29.10
N ILE A 5 28.52 -8.80 29.31
CA ILE A 5 27.55 -9.19 28.30
C ILE A 5 26.65 -7.99 28.05
N LYS A 6 26.77 -7.36 26.89
CA LYS A 6 25.89 -6.26 26.46
C LYS A 6 24.61 -6.85 25.87
N THR A 7 23.66 -7.17 26.74
CA THR A 7 22.30 -7.56 26.33
C THR A 7 21.60 -6.32 25.76
N PHE A 8 21.50 -6.23 24.44
CA PHE A 8 20.63 -5.26 23.78
C PHE A 8 19.17 -5.68 24.02
N VAL A 9 18.56 -5.05 25.03
CA VAL A 9 17.11 -5.05 25.19
C VAL A 9 16.58 -4.03 24.18
N SER A 10 16.13 -4.49 23.01
CA SER A 10 15.27 -3.66 22.16
C SER A 10 13.98 -3.43 22.92
N GLN A 11 13.86 -2.26 23.53
CA GLN A 11 12.61 -1.78 24.08
C GLN A 11 11.60 -1.74 22.93
N GLN A 12 10.61 -2.61 23.03
CA GLN A 12 9.43 -2.62 22.19
C GLN A 12 8.67 -1.33 22.54
N GLU A 13 8.91 -0.27 21.77
CA GLU A 13 8.09 0.93 21.83
C GLU A 13 6.66 0.53 21.49
N VAL A 14 5.78 0.83 22.44
CA VAL A 14 4.34 0.77 22.29
C VAL A 14 4.00 1.69 21.12
N GLN A 15 3.65 1.12 19.96
CA GLN A 15 3.14 1.87 18.82
C GLN A 15 1.77 2.44 19.21
N ASP A 16 1.77 3.70 19.65
CA ASP A 16 0.60 4.57 19.64
C ASP A 16 -0.05 4.53 18.25
N GLY A 17 -1.39 4.59 18.20
CA GLY A 17 -2.25 4.39 17.02
C GLY A 17 -2.14 5.41 15.87
N PHE A 18 -0.91 5.66 15.40
CA PHE A 18 -0.55 6.49 14.25
C PHE A 18 0.09 5.68 13.13
N ASP A 19 -0.17 4.37 13.06
CA ASP A 19 0.25 3.55 11.93
C ASP A 19 -0.65 3.85 10.71
N GLN A 20 -0.50 5.06 10.17
CA GLN A 20 -0.96 5.35 8.81
C GLN A 20 -0.22 4.38 7.91
N ALA A 21 -0.96 3.44 7.32
CA ALA A 21 -0.41 2.57 6.30
C ALA A 21 0.30 3.47 5.26
N LYS A 22 1.61 3.32 5.16
CA LYS A 22 2.41 3.94 4.12
C LYS A 22 2.61 2.94 3.01
N LEU A 23 2.85 3.46 1.81
CA LEU A 23 3.30 2.65 0.70
C LEU A 23 4.69 2.07 1.05
N PRO A 24 4.87 0.73 0.99
CA PRO A 24 6.13 0.06 1.29
C PRO A 24 7.11 0.20 0.11
N ILE A 25 7.59 1.43 -0.10
CA ILE A 25 8.42 1.81 -1.25
C ILE A 25 9.74 2.41 -0.77
N ASP A 26 10.84 1.98 -1.38
CA ASP A 26 12.14 2.63 -1.27
C ASP A 26 12.16 3.94 -2.06
N ARG A 27 11.91 5.05 -1.35
CA ARG A 27 11.84 6.40 -1.93
C ARG A 27 13.20 6.90 -2.41
N ASP A 28 14.30 6.45 -1.80
CA ASP A 28 15.64 6.92 -2.13
C ASP A 28 16.10 6.42 -3.52
N SER A 29 15.49 5.34 -4.01
CA SER A 29 15.71 4.80 -5.35
C SER A 29 14.98 5.57 -6.47
N ILE A 30 14.00 6.42 -6.12
CA ILE A 30 13.12 7.09 -7.09
C ILE A 30 13.73 8.42 -7.53
N ARG A 31 13.88 8.62 -8.84
CA ARG A 31 14.45 9.84 -9.42
C ARG A 31 13.39 10.91 -9.66
N SER A 32 12.21 10.51 -10.12
CA SER A 32 11.12 11.43 -10.45
C SER A 32 10.57 12.10 -9.19
N ARG A 33 10.74 13.42 -9.11
CA ARG A 33 10.11 14.25 -8.06
C ARG A 33 8.60 14.24 -8.20
N ARG A 34 8.10 14.13 -9.43
CA ARG A 34 6.67 14.01 -9.72
C ARG A 34 6.10 12.69 -9.22
N LEU A 35 6.81 11.57 -9.37
CA LEU A 35 6.38 10.28 -8.80
C LEU A 35 6.39 10.33 -7.27
N LEU A 36 7.44 10.89 -6.66
CA LEU A 36 7.50 11.08 -5.20
C LEU A 36 6.31 11.88 -4.67
N ARG A 37 5.94 12.97 -5.36
CA ARG A 37 4.75 13.76 -5.03
C ARG A 37 3.45 12.95 -5.18
N MET A 38 3.36 12.09 -6.19
CA MET A 38 2.20 11.22 -6.37
C MET A 38 2.07 10.20 -5.24
N ILE A 39 3.19 9.60 -4.80
CA ILE A 39 3.24 8.71 -3.64
C ILE A 39 2.74 9.43 -2.40
N GLU A 40 3.25 10.63 -2.12
CA GLU A 40 2.79 11.45 -0.99
C GLU A 40 1.28 11.69 -1.05
N LEU A 41 0.75 12.08 -2.22
CA LEU A 41 -0.70 12.30 -2.39
C LEU A 41 -1.52 11.04 -2.08
N VAL A 42 -1.06 9.85 -2.49
CA VAL A 42 -1.74 8.58 -2.19
C VAL A 42 -1.74 8.29 -0.68
N GLU A 43 -0.70 8.71 0.04
CA GLU A 43 -0.58 8.50 1.49
C GLU A 43 -1.38 9.53 2.31
N VAL A 44 -1.52 10.77 1.83
CA VAL A 44 -2.08 11.87 2.63
C VAL A 44 -3.51 12.25 2.25
N LEU A 45 -3.91 12.09 0.99
CA LEU A 45 -5.26 12.46 0.56
C LEU A 45 -6.27 11.49 1.16
N ARG A 46 -7.29 12.06 1.80
CA ARG A 46 -8.38 11.31 2.44
C ARG A 46 -9.59 11.23 1.54
N THR A 47 -10.34 10.15 1.69
CA THR A 47 -11.68 10.00 1.10
C THR A 47 -12.61 11.12 1.59
N PRO A 48 -13.67 11.47 0.85
CA PRO A 48 -14.65 12.50 1.22
C PRO A 48 -15.27 12.31 2.62
N ASP A 49 -15.43 11.06 3.07
CA ASP A 49 -15.91 10.71 4.42
C ASP A 49 -14.85 10.90 5.52
N ASN A 50 -13.62 11.26 5.13
CA ASN A 50 -12.43 11.48 5.94
C ASN A 50 -11.94 10.25 6.74
N GLN A 51 -12.48 9.06 6.45
CA GLN A 51 -12.22 7.85 7.26
C GLN A 51 -10.91 7.16 6.92
N ARG A 52 -10.44 7.28 5.67
CA ARG A 52 -9.26 6.56 5.19
C ARG A 52 -8.48 7.37 4.16
N THR A 53 -7.20 7.05 3.99
CA THR A 53 -6.37 7.61 2.93
C THR A 53 -6.61 6.87 1.61
N MET A 54 -6.15 7.42 0.48
CA MET A 54 -6.21 6.71 -0.80
C MET A 54 -5.47 5.37 -0.75
N TRP A 55 -4.36 5.27 -0.02
CA TRP A 55 -3.67 3.99 0.16
C TRP A 55 -4.51 2.96 0.93
N GLN A 56 -5.12 3.37 2.04
CA GLN A 56 -6.00 2.50 2.82
C GLN A 56 -7.22 2.06 2.00
N LEU A 57 -7.79 2.96 1.18
CA LEU A 57 -8.83 2.62 0.22
C LEU A 57 -8.35 1.56 -0.80
N LEU A 58 -7.12 1.66 -1.30
CA LEU A 58 -6.57 0.65 -2.22
C LEU A 58 -6.35 -0.70 -1.52
N LEU A 59 -5.91 -0.71 -0.26
CA LEU A 59 -5.80 -1.92 0.56
C LEU A 59 -7.18 -2.57 0.77
N ASP A 60 -8.19 -1.76 1.12
CA ASP A 60 -9.59 -2.19 1.18
C ASP A 60 -10.05 -2.75 -0.17
N ALA A 61 -9.61 -2.15 -1.28
CA ALA A 61 -9.87 -2.62 -2.63
C ALA A 61 -9.06 -3.87 -3.03
N GLY A 62 -8.22 -4.41 -2.15
CA GLY A 62 -7.50 -5.68 -2.35
C GLY A 62 -6.11 -5.50 -2.96
N ALA A 63 -5.54 -4.30 -2.87
CA ALA A 63 -4.15 -4.05 -3.20
C ALA A 63 -3.22 -4.94 -2.39
N ASN A 64 -2.24 -5.52 -3.08
CA ASN A 64 -1.14 -6.22 -2.43
C ASN A 64 0.00 -5.22 -2.18
N PRO A 65 0.39 -4.93 -0.92
CA PRO A 65 1.52 -4.07 -0.60
C PRO A 65 2.84 -4.55 -1.22
N ASP A 66 3.02 -5.85 -1.41
CA ASP A 66 4.23 -6.44 -1.98
C ASP A 66 4.30 -6.32 -3.51
N TYR A 67 3.21 -5.89 -4.16
CA TYR A 67 3.11 -5.83 -5.61
C TYR A 67 2.54 -4.49 -6.09
N ILE A 68 3.41 -3.49 -6.11
CA ILE A 68 3.14 -2.14 -6.59
C ILE A 68 4.07 -1.87 -7.77
N LEU A 69 3.50 -1.59 -8.94
CA LEU A 69 4.27 -1.24 -10.11
C LEU A 69 4.37 0.28 -10.21
N MET A 70 5.57 0.80 -10.40
CA MET A 70 5.80 2.21 -10.58
C MET A 70 6.52 2.47 -11.89
N ARG A 71 6.16 3.57 -12.54
CA ARG A 71 6.91 4.12 -13.65
C ARG A 71 7.70 5.32 -13.17
N ASP A 72 8.93 5.09 -12.76
CA ASP A 72 9.89 6.17 -12.54
C ASP A 72 10.31 6.76 -13.89
N CYS A 73 10.39 8.09 -13.97
CA CYS A 73 10.59 8.82 -15.21
C CYS A 73 11.61 9.94 -15.00
N ASP A 74 12.27 10.34 -16.08
CA ASP A 74 13.05 11.57 -16.07
C ASP A 74 12.09 12.75 -16.27
N ASP A 75 11.95 13.59 -15.23
CA ASP A 75 11.03 14.72 -15.23
C ASP A 75 11.43 15.82 -16.22
N ASP A 76 12.70 15.85 -16.67
CA ASP A 76 13.22 16.87 -17.59
C ASP A 76 12.86 16.58 -19.07
N VAL A 77 12.35 15.38 -19.37
CA VAL A 77 12.00 14.98 -20.74
C VAL A 77 10.56 15.42 -21.08
N GLN A 78 10.42 16.56 -21.78
CA GLN A 78 9.10 17.17 -22.09
C GLN A 78 8.07 16.22 -22.73
N ASN A 79 8.50 15.36 -23.66
CA ASN A 79 7.63 14.39 -24.36
C ASN A 79 7.84 12.94 -23.86
N GLY A 80 8.43 12.77 -22.68
CA GLY A 80 8.66 11.47 -22.07
C GLY A 80 7.38 10.83 -21.55
N ARG A 81 7.45 9.53 -21.23
CA ARG A 81 6.37 8.88 -20.48
C ARG A 81 6.16 9.61 -19.16
N ARG A 82 4.91 9.75 -18.74
CA ARG A 82 4.56 10.35 -17.45
C ARG A 82 4.67 9.31 -16.33
N PRO A 83 5.09 9.73 -15.11
CA PRO A 83 5.16 8.83 -13.99
C PRO A 83 3.77 8.31 -13.64
N ALA A 84 3.73 7.10 -13.12
CA ALA A 84 2.50 6.41 -12.79
C ALA A 84 2.71 5.37 -11.68
N ILE A 85 1.65 5.12 -10.92
CA ILE A 85 1.55 4.04 -9.94
C ILE A 85 0.44 3.12 -10.42
N GLN A 86 0.72 1.82 -10.47
CA GLN A 86 -0.22 0.79 -10.84
C GLN A 86 -0.36 -0.23 -9.71
N VAL A 87 -1.60 -0.48 -9.31
CA VAL A 87 -1.95 -1.36 -8.20
C VAL A 87 -3.05 -2.31 -8.66
N ARG A 88 -2.95 -3.58 -8.29
CA ARG A 88 -4.01 -4.55 -8.53
C ARG A 88 -5.14 -4.32 -7.53
N VAL A 89 -6.39 -4.34 -7.98
CA VAL A 89 -7.57 -4.28 -7.12
C VAL A 89 -8.53 -5.42 -7.48
N ASN A 90 -9.32 -5.83 -6.50
CA ASN A 90 -10.32 -6.86 -6.61
C ASN A 90 -11.52 -6.47 -5.75
N THR A 91 -12.46 -5.75 -6.34
CA THR A 91 -13.72 -5.31 -5.74
C THR A 91 -14.89 -5.74 -6.59
N CYS A 92 -16.11 -5.58 -6.08
CA CYS A 92 -17.31 -5.79 -6.88
C CYS A 92 -17.42 -4.82 -8.06
N LYS A 93 -16.75 -3.65 -8.01
CA LYS A 93 -16.73 -2.67 -9.11
C LYS A 93 -15.70 -3.01 -10.18
N HIS A 94 -14.53 -3.46 -9.78
CA HIS A 94 -13.42 -3.71 -10.70
C HIS A 94 -12.50 -4.83 -10.23
N ARG A 95 -12.09 -5.67 -11.18
CA ARG A 95 -11.07 -6.71 -10.98
C ARG A 95 -9.99 -6.56 -12.04
N GLY A 96 -8.79 -6.18 -11.61
CA GLY A 96 -7.69 -5.88 -12.51
C GLY A 96 -6.79 -4.84 -11.88
N PHE A 97 -6.44 -3.80 -12.63
CA PHE A 97 -5.51 -2.77 -12.20
C PHE A 97 -6.14 -1.38 -12.19
N VAL A 98 -5.72 -0.59 -11.21
CA VAL A 98 -5.88 0.86 -11.18
C VAL A 98 -4.54 1.46 -11.52
N VAL A 99 -4.51 2.41 -12.45
CA VAL A 99 -3.31 3.17 -12.78
C VAL A 99 -3.57 4.64 -12.50
N LEU A 100 -2.83 5.19 -11.54
CA LEU A 100 -2.75 6.63 -11.29
C LEU A 100 -1.58 7.20 -12.08
N GLY A 101 -1.80 8.25 -12.86
CA GLY A 101 -0.74 8.93 -13.61
C GLY A 101 -1.02 10.42 -13.71
N TYR A 102 -0.06 11.17 -14.26
CA TYR A 102 -0.33 12.53 -14.71
C TYR A 102 -1.03 12.54 -16.08
N ASP A 103 -1.85 13.58 -16.30
CA ASP A 103 -2.39 13.91 -17.61
C ASP A 103 -1.27 14.28 -18.61
N ALA A 104 -1.60 14.28 -19.90
CA ALA A 104 -0.63 14.61 -20.95
C ALA A 104 -0.13 16.07 -20.87
N ASP A 105 -0.97 16.99 -20.42
CA ASP A 105 -0.66 18.41 -20.26
C ASP A 105 -0.06 18.77 -18.89
N ASP A 106 0.15 17.77 -18.02
CA ASP A 106 0.67 17.90 -16.67
C ASP A 106 -0.14 18.83 -15.73
N ARG A 107 -1.39 19.15 -16.09
CA ARG A 107 -2.27 20.04 -15.29
C ARG A 107 -3.13 19.28 -14.28
N GLY A 108 -3.13 17.96 -14.35
CA GLY A 108 -3.94 17.10 -13.50
C GLY A 108 -3.45 15.66 -13.49
N PHE A 109 -4.31 14.80 -12.98
CA PHE A 109 -4.12 13.37 -12.92
C PHE A 109 -5.11 12.65 -13.82
N LYS A 110 -4.68 11.49 -14.27
CA LYS A 110 -5.53 10.49 -14.88
C LYS A 110 -5.61 9.25 -14.00
N LEU A 111 -6.80 8.69 -13.92
CA LEU A 111 -7.09 7.40 -13.31
C LEU A 111 -7.60 6.46 -14.40
N LEU A 112 -6.97 5.29 -14.51
CA LEU A 112 -7.33 4.28 -15.48
C LEU A 112 -7.68 2.99 -14.76
N LEU A 113 -8.77 2.33 -15.19
CA LEU A 113 -9.06 0.95 -14.83
C LEU A 113 -8.72 0.04 -16.01
N GLN A 114 -7.96 -1.01 -15.76
CA GLN A 114 -7.55 -2.01 -16.75
C GLN A 114 -7.99 -3.38 -16.27
N ASP A 115 -8.68 -4.14 -17.12
CA ASP A 115 -9.11 -5.50 -16.77
C ASP A 115 -7.90 -6.44 -16.72
N GLU A 116 -7.96 -7.42 -15.82
CA GLU A 116 -6.95 -8.46 -15.69
C GLU A 116 -6.71 -9.18 -17.04
N GLY A 117 -5.44 -9.24 -17.48
CA GLY A 117 -5.05 -9.89 -18.74
C GLY A 117 -5.22 -9.04 -20.01
N THR A 118 -5.73 -7.81 -19.91
CA THR A 118 -5.81 -6.87 -21.03
C THR A 118 -4.83 -5.72 -20.86
N SER A 119 -4.36 -5.10 -21.95
CA SER A 119 -3.52 -3.88 -21.90
C SER A 119 -4.30 -2.60 -22.22
N ILE A 120 -5.62 -2.72 -22.38
CA ILE A 120 -6.51 -1.63 -22.79
C ILE A 120 -7.22 -1.12 -21.54
N ALA A 121 -7.29 0.20 -21.39
CA ALA A 121 -8.08 0.80 -20.33
C ALA A 121 -9.57 0.56 -20.59
N ARG A 122 -10.26 -0.03 -19.62
CA ARG A 122 -11.72 -0.16 -19.57
C ARG A 122 -12.38 1.19 -19.25
N VAL A 123 -11.78 1.92 -18.31
CA VAL A 123 -12.24 3.26 -17.90
C VAL A 123 -11.04 4.18 -17.85
N THR A 124 -11.21 5.40 -18.35
CA THR A 124 -10.22 6.47 -18.25
C THR A 124 -10.93 7.73 -17.76
N VAL A 125 -10.45 8.29 -16.65
CA VAL A 125 -10.86 9.60 -16.15
C VAL A 125 -9.66 10.52 -16.19
N GLU A 126 -9.71 11.57 -17.00
CA GLU A 126 -8.62 12.53 -17.21
C GLU A 126 -8.96 13.89 -16.57
N LYS A 127 -7.97 14.76 -16.45
CA LYS A 127 -8.13 16.13 -15.93
C LYS A 127 -8.65 16.17 -14.50
N VAL A 128 -8.30 15.16 -13.70
CA VAL A 128 -8.66 15.08 -12.29
C VAL A 128 -7.74 15.99 -11.50
N ASN A 129 -8.30 17.01 -10.85
CA ASN A 129 -7.51 17.88 -9.98
C ASN A 129 -7.19 17.18 -8.65
N VAL A 130 -6.17 17.66 -7.93
CA VAL A 130 -5.74 17.10 -6.64
C VAL A 130 -6.91 16.99 -5.64
N ARG A 131 -7.81 17.99 -5.62
CA ARG A 131 -8.94 18.06 -4.67
C ARG A 131 -9.98 16.96 -4.88
N LYS A 132 -10.15 16.46 -6.09
CA LYS A 132 -11.10 15.40 -6.43
C LYS A 132 -10.44 14.02 -6.57
N LEU A 133 -9.14 13.92 -6.40
CA LEU A 133 -8.41 12.69 -6.73
C LEU A 133 -8.86 11.51 -5.87
N ALA A 134 -9.07 11.73 -4.57
CA ALA A 134 -9.55 10.70 -3.65
C ALA A 134 -11.02 10.32 -3.91
N GLU A 135 -11.88 11.31 -4.17
CA GLU A 135 -13.30 11.12 -4.53
C GLU A 135 -13.43 10.26 -5.80
N VAL A 136 -12.72 10.61 -6.87
CA VAL A 136 -12.77 9.85 -8.13
C VAL A 136 -12.21 8.44 -7.95
N LEU A 137 -11.15 8.27 -7.15
CA LEU A 137 -10.63 6.92 -6.88
C LEU A 137 -11.66 6.08 -6.12
N GLU A 138 -12.28 6.62 -5.08
CA GLU A 138 -13.34 5.94 -4.31
C GLU A 138 -14.50 5.52 -5.20
N ASP A 139 -15.00 6.43 -6.04
CA ASP A 139 -16.08 6.14 -6.99
C ASP A 139 -15.73 4.98 -7.93
N LEU A 140 -14.48 4.90 -8.37
CA LEU A 140 -14.01 3.86 -9.29
C LEU A 140 -13.82 2.50 -8.63
N VAL A 141 -13.28 2.44 -7.41
CA VAL A 141 -12.81 1.16 -6.84
C VAL A 141 -13.59 0.69 -5.62
N ASP A 142 -14.13 1.60 -4.82
CA ASP A 142 -14.71 1.24 -3.53
C ASP A 142 -16.05 0.53 -3.67
N ASP A 143 -16.19 -0.65 -3.06
CA ASP A 143 -17.48 -1.36 -2.97
C ASP A 143 -18.09 -1.31 -1.57
N GLY A 144 -17.55 -0.47 -0.69
CA GLY A 144 -17.95 -0.34 0.71
C GLY A 144 -17.35 -1.41 1.63
N THR A 145 -16.60 -2.37 1.10
CA THR A 145 -15.92 -3.39 1.90
C THR A 145 -14.65 -2.81 2.52
N ARG A 146 -14.51 -2.94 3.84
CA ARG A 146 -13.25 -2.63 4.53
C ARG A 146 -12.48 -3.93 4.79
N ARG A 147 -11.27 -4.03 4.26
CA ARG A 147 -10.38 -5.18 4.47
C ARG A 147 -9.38 -4.74 5.53
N LEU A 148 -9.61 -5.18 6.77
CA LEU A 148 -8.66 -4.95 7.86
C LEU A 148 -7.26 -5.37 7.38
N PRO A 149 -6.22 -4.55 7.61
CA PRO A 149 -4.86 -5.01 7.38
C PRO A 149 -4.69 -6.30 8.20
N GLN A 150 -4.31 -7.40 7.53
CA GLN A 150 -4.04 -8.65 8.22
C GLN A 150 -2.96 -8.36 9.26
N ALA A 151 -3.36 -8.22 10.52
CA ALA A 151 -2.43 -8.36 11.62
C ALA A 151 -1.80 -9.74 11.41
N SER A 152 -0.51 -9.77 11.10
CA SER A 152 0.24 -11.01 11.00
C SER A 152 0.08 -11.66 12.36
N THR A 153 -0.81 -12.64 12.45
CA THR A 153 -0.91 -13.51 13.61
C THR A 153 0.35 -14.36 13.58
N ASN A 154 1.45 -13.80 14.10
CA ASN A 154 2.53 -14.59 14.65
C ASN A 154 1.86 -15.44 15.72
N SER A 155 1.47 -16.65 15.32
CA SER A 155 0.98 -17.68 16.22
C SER A 155 2.12 -17.92 17.20
N ALA A 156 2.02 -17.28 18.37
CA ALA A 156 2.76 -17.68 19.53
C ALA A 156 2.42 -19.15 19.76
N VAL A 157 3.34 -20.04 19.40
CA VAL A 157 3.28 -21.43 19.83
C VAL A 157 3.43 -21.37 21.35
N PRO A 158 2.41 -21.72 22.16
CA PRO A 158 2.62 -21.85 23.59
C PRO A 158 3.56 -23.05 23.75
N SER A 159 4.79 -22.78 24.17
CA SER A 159 5.78 -23.79 24.53
C SER A 159 5.34 -24.47 25.83
N ASN A 160 4.35 -25.34 25.75
CA ASN A 160 4.05 -26.30 26.80
C ASN A 160 4.99 -27.49 26.66
N ALA A 161 6.27 -27.27 26.95
CA ALA A 161 7.20 -28.35 27.23
C ALA A 161 6.94 -28.85 28.67
N ALA A 162 5.86 -29.59 28.86
CA ALA A 162 5.68 -30.42 30.04
C ALA A 162 6.58 -31.66 29.87
N ILE A 163 7.84 -31.57 30.28
CA ILE A 163 8.65 -32.76 30.56
C ILE A 163 8.29 -33.21 31.97
N GLN A 164 7.29 -34.08 32.09
CA GLN A 164 7.06 -34.89 33.27
C GLN A 164 7.38 -36.33 32.89
N GLY A 165 8.63 -36.72 33.14
CA GLY A 165 9.10 -38.09 32.95
C GLY A 165 8.43 -39.00 33.98
N ASP A 166 7.52 -39.83 33.50
CA ASP A 166 6.89 -40.90 34.25
C ASP A 166 7.80 -42.14 34.20
N TYR A 167 8.67 -42.28 35.20
CA TYR A 167 9.41 -43.52 35.43
C TYR A 167 8.52 -44.49 36.21
N LEU A 168 7.75 -45.30 35.48
CA LEU A 168 7.13 -46.51 36.01
C LEU A 168 7.92 -47.75 35.54
N LEU A 169 8.84 -48.21 36.38
CA LEU A 169 9.17 -49.62 36.47
C LEU A 169 8.89 -50.06 37.92
N ARG A 170 7.83 -50.87 38.04
CA ARG A 170 7.44 -51.62 39.25
C ARG A 170 8.07 -53.04 39.18
N PRO A 171 8.08 -53.77 40.31
CA PRO A 171 9.25 -54.37 40.97
C PRO A 171 9.88 -55.57 40.25
#